data_AF-A0A921BEE7-F1
#
_entry.id   AF-A0A921BEE7-F1
#
_cell.length_a   1.000
_cell.length_b   1.000
_cell.length_c   1.000
_cell.angle_alpha   90.00
_cell.angle_beta   90.00
_cell.angle_gamma   90.00
#
_symmetry.space_group_name_H-M   'P 1'
#
loop_
_entity.id
_entity.type
_entity.pdbx_description
1 polymer ?
#
loop_
_entity_poly.entity_id
_entity_poly.type
_entity_poly.pdbx_seq_one_letter_code
_entity_poly.pdbx_strand_id
1 'polypeptide(L)' 'MIVADTSNWDNSVGMNAPGQSGDPDSPHYRDLFDLWAADRFFPVFYSRDKIDSVTESTLILEP' A
#
# COMPACT_ATOMS: atom_id res chain seq x y z
N MET A 1 -9.94 3.46 -1.66
CA MET A 1 -10.43 4.40 -0.63
C MET A 1 -9.28 4.70 0.32
N ILE A 2 -9.17 5.93 0.81
CA ILE A 2 -8.14 6.34 1.77
C ILE A 2 -8.82 7.07 2.93
N VAL A 3 -8.34 6.82 4.16
CA VAL A 3 -8.62 7.61 5.35
C VAL A 3 -7.33 8.33 5.72
N ALA A 4 -7.35 9.66 5.62
CA ALA A 4 -6.19 10.50 5.88
C ALA A 4 -6.25 11.10 7.28
N ASP A 5 -5.25 10.81 8.11
CA ASP A 5 -5.06 11.48 9.40
C ASP A 5 -4.13 12.69 9.19
N THR A 6 -4.74 13.89 9.16
CA THR A 6 -4.00 15.13 8.91
C THR A 6 -3.12 15.58 10.07
N SER A 7 -3.28 14.97 11.26
CA SER A 7 -2.44 15.23 12.43
C SER A 7 -1.20 14.31 12.46
N ASN A 8 -1.31 13.12 11.87
CA ASN A 8 -0.22 12.17 11.73
C ASN A 8 -0.38 11.35 10.44
N TRP A 9 0.32 11.75 9.38
CA TRP A 9 0.20 11.11 8.08
C TRP A 9 0.58 9.63 8.05
N ASP A 10 1.52 9.19 8.91
CA ASP A 10 1.91 7.78 9.03
C ASP A 10 0.83 6.89 9.67
N ASN A 11 -0.22 7.49 10.22
CA ASN A 11 -1.40 6.80 10.74
C ASN A 11 -2.52 6.68 9.68
N SER A 12 -2.29 7.17 8.47
CA SER A 12 -3.26 7.05 7.37
C SER A 12 -3.36 5.60 6.90
N VAL A 13 -4.54 5.21 6.45
CA VAL A 13 -4.81 3.85 5.96
C VAL A 13 -5.55 3.88 4.62
N GLY A 14 -5.37 2.82 3.84
CA GLY A 14 -5.91 2.71 2.49
C GLY A 14 -6.44 1.31 2.19
N MET A 15 -7.24 1.24 1.13
CA MET A 15 -7.70 -0.03 0.57
C MET A 15 -7.96 0.11 -0.94
N ASN A 16 -7.46 -0.84 -1.71
CA ASN A 16 -7.84 -1.11 -3.09
C ASN A 16 -7.80 -2.62 -3.33
N ALA A 17 -8.98 -3.17 -3.59
CA ALA A 17 -9.14 -4.57 -3.95
C ALA A 17 -9.02 -4.76 -5.47
N PRO A 18 -8.59 -5.94 -5.94
CA PRO A 18 -8.13 -7.07 -5.14
C PRO A 18 -6.63 -6.99 -4.77
N GLY A 19 -5.86 -6.10 -5.38
CA GLY A 19 -4.42 -5.94 -5.16
C GLY A 19 -3.88 -4.66 -5.80
N GLN A 20 -2.55 -4.46 -5.74
CA GLN A 20 -1.88 -3.29 -6.34
C GLN A 20 -1.45 -3.50 -7.79
N SER A 21 -1.41 -4.73 -8.28
CA SER A 21 -0.96 -5.04 -9.64
C SER A 21 -2.11 -5.44 -10.56
N GLY A 22 -2.03 -5.01 -11.82
CA GLY A 22 -2.92 -5.47 -12.89
C GLY A 22 -2.44 -6.74 -13.61
N ASP A 23 -1.21 -7.19 -13.35
CA ASP A 23 -0.62 -8.39 -13.94
C ASP A 23 -1.08 -9.65 -13.18
N PRO A 24 -1.81 -10.60 -13.81
CA PRO A 24 -2.28 -11.83 -13.16
C PRO A 24 -1.19 -12.71 -12.55
N ASP A 25 0.04 -12.63 -13.04
CA ASP A 25 1.19 -13.41 -12.56
C ASP A 25 1.91 -12.71 -11.39
N SER A 26 1.56 -11.46 -11.08
CA SER A 26 2.14 -10.72 -9.95
C SER A 26 1.63 -11.23 -8.61
N PRO A 27 2.50 -11.35 -7.58
CA PRO A 27 2.04 -11.65 -6.22
C PRO A 27 1.05 -10.62 -5.69
N HIS A 28 1.13 -9.36 -6.17
CA HIS A 28 0.24 -8.27 -5.76
C HIS A 28 -1.02 -8.13 -6.62
N TYR A 29 -1.35 -9.13 -7.43
CA TYR A 29 -2.58 -9.09 -8.25
C TYR A 29 -3.85 -9.15 -7.39
N ARG A 30 -3.82 -9.93 -6.29
CA ARG A 30 -5.02 -10.20 -5.47
C ARG A 30 -4.76 -10.34 -3.97
N ASP A 31 -3.57 -9.98 -3.50
CA ASP A 31 -3.11 -10.16 -2.11
C ASP A 31 -3.88 -9.32 -1.08
N LEU A 32 -4.60 -8.29 -1.50
CA LEU A 32 -5.42 -7.45 -0.64
C LEU A 32 -6.89 -7.91 -0.56
N PHE A 33 -7.29 -8.93 -1.31
CA PHE A 33 -8.69 -9.37 -1.38
C PHE A 33 -9.22 -9.82 -0.02
N ASP A 34 -8.48 -10.65 0.72
CA ASP A 34 -8.89 -11.15 2.04
C ASP A 34 -9.02 -10.02 3.08
N LEU A 35 -8.14 -9.00 3.00
CA LEU A 35 -8.24 -7.81 3.85
C LEU A 35 -9.50 -7.00 3.53
N TRP A 36 -9.76 -6.76 2.25
CA TRP A 36 -10.95 -6.05 1.80
C TRP A 36 -12.24 -6.77 2.21
N ALA A 37 -12.30 -8.09 2.01
CA ALA A 37 -13.45 -8.92 2.38
C ALA A 37 -13.73 -8.94 3.90
N ALA A 38 -12.74 -8.56 4.71
CA ALA A 38 -12.83 -8.47 6.16
C ALA A 38 -12.94 -7.02 6.69
N ASP A 39 -13.26 -6.05 5.82
CA ASP A 39 -13.35 -4.61 6.14
C ASP A 39 -12.07 -4.04 6.79
N ARG A 40 -10.90 -4.58 6.42
CA ARG A 40 -9.59 -4.13 6.91
C ARG A 40 -8.93 -3.18 5.93
N PHE A 41 -7.94 -2.45 6.43
CA PHE A 41 -7.13 -1.51 5.66
C PHE A 41 -5.65 -1.83 5.84
N PHE A 42 -4.82 -1.38 4.90
CA PHE A 42 -3.36 -1.42 5.02
C PHE A 42 -2.81 -0.01 5.29
N PRO A 43 -1.65 0.13 5.97
CA PRO A 43 -1.05 1.44 6.23
C PRO A 43 -0.61 2.16 4.95
N VAL A 44 -0.80 3.47 4.90
CA VAL A 44 -0.27 4.35 3.85
C VAL A 44 0.75 5.26 4.50
N PHE A 45 2.00 4.79 4.56
CA PHE A 45 3.10 5.54 5.19
C PHE A 45 3.52 6.75 4.37
N TYR A 46 3.91 7.82 5.06
CA TYR A 46 4.28 9.10 4.47
C TYR A 46 5.73 9.48 4.77
N SER A 47 6.20 9.26 6.00
CA SER A 47 7.58 9.61 6.35
C SER A 47 8.57 8.70 5.64
N ARG A 48 9.71 9.30 5.25
CA ARG A 48 10.76 8.60 4.52
C ARG A 48 11.25 7.36 5.26
N ASP A 49 11.50 7.49 6.56
CA ASP A 49 11.98 6.40 7.40
C ASP A 49 10.99 5.23 7.44
N LYS A 50 9.69 5.50 7.48
CA LYS A 50 8.66 4.46 7.43
C LYS A 50 8.61 3.79 6.07
N ILE A 51 8.63 4.56 4.98
CA ILE A 51 8.65 4.05 3.62
C ILE A 51 9.87 3.13 3.43
N ASP A 52 11.07 3.60 3.78
CA ASP A 52 12.31 2.83 3.64
C ASP A 52 12.26 1.52 4.46
N SER A 53 11.63 1.54 5.65
CA SER A 53 11.50 0.35 6.50
C SER A 53 10.61 -0.78 5.96
N VAL A 54 9.70 -0.47 5.02
CA VAL A 54 8.76 -1.44 4.43
C VAL A 54 8.91 -1.60 2.91
N THR A 55 9.94 -0.98 2.33
CA THR A 55 10.17 -1.03 0.89
C THR A 55 10.60 -2.44 0.47
N GLU A 56 9.82 -3.06 -0.41
CA GLU A 56 10.16 -4.38 -0.97
C GLU A 56 11.18 -4.28 -2.11
N SER A 57 11.06 -3.24 -2.96
CA SER A 57 11.95 -3.03 -4.10
C SER A 57 12.11 -1.55 -4.43
N THR A 58 13.22 -1.19 -5.07
CA THR A 58 13.49 0.17 -5.55
C THR A 58 13.92 0.11 -7.01
N LEU A 59 13.32 0.95 -7.84
CA LEU A 59 13.69 1.14 -9.24
C LEU A 59 14.15 2.58 -9.44
N ILE A 60 15.38 2.76 -9.91
CA ILE A 60 15.94 4.07 -10.28
C ILE A 60 15.72 4.22 -11.79
N LEU A 61 15.01 5.28 -12.18
CA LEU A 61 14.82 5.64 -13.59
C LEU A 61 15.78 6.78 -13.93
N GLU A 62 16.64 6.55 -14.91
CA GLU A 62 17.59 7.53 -15.44
C GLU A 62 17.17 7.92 -16.87
N PRO A 63 17.53 9.13 -17.35
CA PRO A 63 17.20 9.58 -18.70
C PRO A 63 17.73 8.70 -19.84
#